data_AF-F8SVL1-F1
#
_entry.id   AF-F8SVL1-F1
#
_cell.length_a   1.000
_cell.length_b   1.000
_cell.length_c   1.000
_cell.angle_alpha   90.00
_cell.angle_beta   90.00
_cell.angle_gamma   90.00
#
_symmetry.space_group_name_H-M   'P 1'
#
loop_
_entity.id
_entity.type
_entity.pdbx_description
1 polymer ?
#
loop_
_entity_poly.entity_id
_entity_poly.type
_entity_poly.pdbx_seq_one_letter_code
_entity_poly.pdbx_strand_id
1 'polypeptide(L)'
;KDCIGEEVVKLVAQIPEGGVLLLENVRFYKEEEKNDPEFSKKLASLADLYVNDAFGTAHRAHASTEGVAKYLKPSVAGFLMQKELDYLVGAVANPKKPFAAIVGGSKVSTKIGVMESLLEKVDILLLGGGMIFTFYKAQGYGVGSSLVEEDKLDLATSLMEKAKAKGVSLLLPT
;
A
#
# COMPACT_ATOMS: atom_id res chain seq x y z
N LYS A 1 10.84 27.48 3.07
CA LYS A 1 9.50 27.89 2.61
C LYS A 1 9.14 27.31 1.24
N ASP A 2 10.05 26.55 0.63
CA ASP A 2 9.84 25.91 -0.67
C ASP A 2 10.61 24.57 -0.66
N CYS A 3 10.44 23.75 -1.70
CA CYS A 3 11.20 22.51 -1.91
C CYS A 3 12.13 22.57 -3.13
N ILE A 4 12.04 23.63 -3.93
CA ILE A 4 12.92 23.90 -5.08
C ILE A 4 13.28 25.40 -5.15
N GLY A 5 14.17 25.76 -6.09
CA GLY A 5 14.53 27.16 -6.37
C GLY A 5 15.84 27.61 -5.70
N GLU A 6 16.28 28.81 -6.04
CA GLU A 6 17.61 29.32 -5.66
C GLU A 6 17.82 29.44 -4.15
N GLU A 7 16.78 29.82 -3.40
CA GLU A 7 16.86 29.92 -1.93
C GLU A 7 17.10 28.54 -1.31
N VAL A 8 16.41 27.50 -1.80
CA VAL A 8 16.59 26.12 -1.33
C VAL A 8 17.99 25.61 -1.64
N VAL A 9 18.51 25.87 -2.84
CA VAL A 9 19.89 25.50 -3.22
C VAL A 9 20.91 26.15 -2.27
N LYS A 10 20.73 27.43 -1.95
CA LYS A 10 21.61 28.14 -0.99
C LYS A 10 21.53 27.55 0.42
N LEU A 11 20.32 27.22 0.88
CA LEU A 11 20.12 26.59 2.19
C LEU A 11 20.80 25.22 2.27
N VAL A 12 20.62 24.39 1.24
CA VAL A 12 21.24 23.06 1.14
C VAL A 12 22.77 23.16 1.18
N ALA A 13 23.35 24.08 0.42
CA ALA A 13 24.81 24.29 0.39
C ALA A 13 25.41 24.79 1.72
N GLN A 14 24.59 25.29 2.64
CA GLN A 14 25.00 25.80 3.95
C GLN A 14 24.75 24.80 5.10
N ILE A 15 24.17 23.63 4.81
CA ILE A 15 23.93 22.61 5.83
C ILE A 15 25.29 22.08 6.32
N PRO A 16 25.60 22.19 7.62
CA PRO A 16 26.81 21.58 8.16
C PRO A 16 26.71 20.06 8.16
N GLU A 17 27.83 19.36 8.27
CA GLU A 17 27.82 17.91 8.43
C GLU A 17 26.96 17.50 9.65
N GLY A 18 26.04 16.55 9.43
CA GLY A 18 25.05 16.16 10.44
C GLY A 18 23.84 17.11 10.59
N GLY A 19 23.79 18.19 9.82
CA GLY A 19 22.65 19.10 9.78
C GLY A 19 21.43 18.47 9.07
N VAL A 20 20.24 18.97 9.43
CA VAL A 20 18.97 18.51 8.87
C VAL A 20 18.20 19.69 8.32
N LEU A 21 17.72 19.56 7.08
CA LEU A 21 16.83 20.52 6.45
C LEU A 21 15.54 19.82 6.04
N LEU A 22 14.41 20.36 6.50
CA LEU A 22 13.09 19.96 6.05
C LEU A 22 12.63 20.92 4.95
N LEU A 23 12.39 20.37 3.77
CA LEU A 23 11.80 21.10 2.64
C LEU A 23 10.31 21.32 2.87
N GLU A 24 9.75 22.31 2.18
CA GLU A 24 8.30 22.54 2.18
C GLU A 24 7.54 21.38 1.50
N ASN A 25 6.23 21.29 1.76
CA ASN A 25 5.37 20.27 1.19
C ASN A 25 5.48 20.16 -0.35
N VAL A 26 6.04 19.05 -0.84
CA VAL A 26 6.23 18.78 -2.28
C VAL A 26 4.93 18.81 -3.08
N ARG A 27 3.77 18.55 -2.44
CA ARG A 27 2.46 18.60 -3.10
C ARG A 27 1.89 20.01 -3.27
N PHE A 28 2.60 21.05 -2.83
CA PHE A 28 2.32 22.42 -3.27
C PHE A 28 2.60 22.60 -4.77
N TYR A 29 3.42 21.71 -5.35
CA TYR A 29 3.61 21.58 -6.79
C TYR A 29 2.70 20.49 -7.35
N LYS A 30 1.88 20.83 -8.34
CA LYS A 30 0.99 19.86 -9.02
C LYS A 30 1.77 18.81 -9.81
N GLU A 31 3.01 19.15 -10.12
CA GLU A 31 4.02 18.35 -10.80
C GLU A 31 4.41 17.10 -10.00
N GLU A 32 4.32 17.14 -8.67
CA GLU A 32 4.64 16.02 -7.79
C GLU A 32 3.79 14.78 -8.12
N GLU A 33 2.46 14.93 -8.13
CA GLU A 33 1.54 13.82 -8.39
C GLU A 33 1.54 13.37 -9.85
N LYS A 34 2.06 14.21 -10.76
CA LYS A 34 2.20 13.90 -12.19
C LYS A 34 3.51 13.20 -12.53
N ASN A 35 4.40 13.02 -11.55
CA ASN A 35 5.74 12.52 -11.77
C ASN A 35 6.52 13.30 -12.83
N ASP A 36 6.42 14.63 -12.76
CA ASP A 36 7.01 15.48 -13.78
C ASP A 36 8.54 15.33 -13.82
N PRO A 37 9.15 15.07 -14.99
CA PRO A 37 10.59 14.87 -15.11
C PRO A 37 11.41 16.11 -14.72
N GLU A 38 10.94 17.32 -15.03
CA GLU A 38 11.69 18.55 -14.74
C GLU A 38 11.62 18.90 -13.26
N PHE A 39 10.47 18.69 -12.62
CA PHE A 39 10.35 18.80 -11.16
C PHE A 39 11.23 17.78 -10.44
N SER A 40 11.24 16.53 -10.92
CA SER A 40 12.13 15.48 -10.40
C SER A 40 13.61 15.84 -10.51
N LYS A 41 14.06 16.45 -11.62
CA LYS A 41 15.44 16.94 -11.78
C LYS A 41 15.78 18.06 -10.80
N LYS A 42 14.85 19.00 -10.58
CA LYS A 42 15.05 20.09 -9.62
C LYS A 42 15.22 19.56 -8.20
N LEU A 43 14.38 18.62 -7.78
CA LEU A 43 14.54 17.94 -6.49
C LEU A 43 15.86 17.17 -6.42
N ALA A 44 16.19 16.43 -7.48
CA ALA A 44 17.44 15.66 -7.54
C ALA A 44 18.69 16.53 -7.48
N SER A 45 18.67 17.75 -8.04
CA SER A 45 19.84 18.65 -7.99
C SER A 45 20.24 19.12 -6.59
N LEU A 46 19.43 18.83 -5.57
CA LEU A 46 19.68 19.21 -4.18
C LEU A 46 20.47 18.14 -3.40
N ALA A 47 20.78 16.99 -4.00
CA ALA A 47 21.38 15.87 -3.29
C ALA A 47 22.34 15.07 -4.17
N ASP A 48 23.20 14.27 -3.54
CA ASP A 48 24.11 13.34 -4.22
C ASP A 48 23.52 11.92 -4.29
N LEU A 49 22.65 11.56 -3.36
CA LEU A 49 22.05 10.23 -3.24
C LEU A 49 20.59 10.33 -2.81
N TYR A 50 19.84 9.27 -3.06
CA TYR A 50 18.42 9.19 -2.71
C TYR A 50 18.16 8.03 -1.74
N VAL A 51 17.43 8.34 -0.67
CA VAL A 51 16.90 7.34 0.27
C VAL A 51 15.38 7.48 0.29
N ASN A 52 14.67 6.41 -0.10
CA ASN A 52 13.22 6.35 0.05
C ASN A 52 12.88 5.61 1.35
N ASP A 53 12.37 6.33 2.34
CA ASP A 53 11.90 5.76 3.61
C ASP A 53 10.38 5.92 3.80
N ALA A 54 9.63 6.14 2.71
CA ALA A 54 8.20 6.43 2.72
C ALA A 54 7.38 5.32 2.01
N PHE A 55 7.29 4.13 2.63
CA PHE A 55 6.56 2.99 2.06
C PHE A 55 5.10 3.33 1.67
N GLY A 56 4.41 4.09 2.51
CA GLY A 56 3.01 4.46 2.29
C GLY A 56 2.73 5.24 1.01
N THR A 57 3.72 5.91 0.43
CA THR A 57 3.59 6.65 -0.84
C THR A 57 4.21 5.92 -2.04
N ALA A 58 5.02 4.88 -1.81
CA ALA A 58 5.74 4.16 -2.87
C ALA A 58 4.86 3.39 -3.87
N HIS A 59 3.58 3.19 -3.55
CA HIS A 59 2.61 2.60 -4.48
C HIS A 59 2.16 3.57 -5.60
N ARG A 60 2.59 4.84 -5.55
CA ARG A 60 2.30 5.84 -6.59
C ARG A 60 3.61 6.29 -7.22
N ALA A 61 3.62 6.40 -8.54
CA ALA A 61 4.73 7.01 -9.25
C ALA A 61 4.60 8.52 -9.12
N HIS A 62 5.19 9.13 -8.09
CA HIS A 62 5.30 10.58 -7.95
C HIS A 62 6.75 11.04 -8.11
N ALA A 63 6.97 12.32 -8.34
CA ALA A 63 8.31 12.86 -8.56
C ALA A 63 9.25 12.57 -7.38
N SER A 64 8.84 12.87 -6.15
CA SER A 64 9.67 12.65 -4.94
C SER A 64 9.89 11.18 -4.54
N THR A 65 9.14 10.23 -5.12
CA THR A 65 9.14 8.81 -4.73
C THR A 65 9.69 7.87 -5.81
N GLU A 66 9.50 8.22 -7.08
CA GLU A 66 9.92 7.44 -8.25
C GLU A 66 10.81 8.28 -9.17
N GLY A 67 10.39 9.51 -9.51
CA GLY A 67 11.06 10.33 -10.50
C GLY A 67 12.49 10.72 -10.12
N VAL A 68 12.71 11.16 -8.88
CA VAL A 68 14.04 11.54 -8.35
C VAL A 68 15.06 10.39 -8.44
N ALA A 69 14.62 9.15 -8.27
CA ALA A 69 15.49 7.98 -8.29
C ALA A 69 16.09 7.68 -9.68
N LYS A 70 15.55 8.30 -10.74
CA LYS A 70 16.11 8.23 -12.10
C LYS A 70 17.37 9.07 -12.24
N TYR A 71 17.47 10.15 -11.46
CA TYR A 71 18.55 11.14 -11.56
C TYR A 71 19.60 10.99 -10.46
N LEU A 72 19.23 10.43 -9.31
CA LEU A 72 20.14 10.21 -8.17
C LEU A 72 20.65 8.77 -8.12
N LYS A 73 21.97 8.61 -7.99
CA LYS A 73 22.62 7.30 -7.81
C LYS A 73 23.71 7.43 -6.72
N PRO A 74 23.68 6.59 -5.68
CA PRO A 74 22.77 5.47 -5.46
C PRO A 74 21.35 5.91 -5.03
N SER A 75 20.37 5.06 -5.31
CA SER A 75 18.99 5.17 -4.82
C SER A 75 18.70 3.94 -3.98
N VAL A 76 18.43 4.12 -2.68
CA VAL A 76 18.33 3.03 -1.71
C VAL A 76 17.05 3.13 -0.88
N ALA A 77 16.65 2.01 -0.27
CA ALA A 77 15.60 1.98 0.74
C ALA A 77 16.15 2.43 2.10
N GLY A 78 15.40 3.24 2.83
CA GLY A 78 15.65 3.49 4.25
C GLY A 78 15.21 2.30 5.12
N PHE A 79 15.40 2.41 6.43
CA PHE A 79 15.13 1.30 7.35
C PHE A 79 13.64 1.00 7.53
N LEU A 80 12.76 2.00 7.49
CA LEU A 80 11.32 1.78 7.53
C LEU A 80 10.86 1.09 6.25
N MET A 81 11.31 1.57 5.09
CA MET A 81 11.03 0.93 3.80
C MET A 81 11.52 -0.52 3.78
N GLN A 82 12.76 -0.77 4.22
CA GLN A 82 13.32 -2.12 4.32
C GLN A 82 12.46 -3.02 5.21
N LYS A 83 12.09 -2.55 6.41
CA LYS A 83 11.27 -3.32 7.34
C LYS A 83 9.90 -3.67 6.76
N GLU A 84 9.26 -2.75 6.05
CA GLU A 84 7.97 -3.00 5.39
C GLU A 84 8.11 -4.04 4.26
N LEU A 85 9.17 -3.93 3.46
CA LEU A 85 9.47 -4.91 2.41
C LEU A 85 9.76 -6.30 3.00
N ASP A 86 10.62 -6.38 4.03
CA ASP A 86 10.98 -7.64 4.69
C ASP A 86 9.75 -8.30 5.32
N TYR A 87 8.87 -7.51 5.95
CA TYR A 87 7.64 -8.02 6.55
C TYR A 87 6.68 -8.54 5.48
N LEU A 88 6.43 -7.76 4.41
CA LEU A 88 5.50 -8.16 3.36
C LEU A 88 6.01 -9.36 2.57
N VAL A 89 7.28 -9.34 2.15
CA VAL A 89 7.89 -10.45 1.42
C VAL A 89 7.95 -11.69 2.32
N GLY A 90 8.41 -11.55 3.57
CA GLY A 90 8.47 -12.66 4.52
C GLY A 90 7.11 -13.27 4.84
N ALA A 91 6.10 -12.43 5.10
CA ALA A 91 4.75 -12.89 5.44
C ALA A 91 4.01 -13.50 4.25
N VAL A 92 4.31 -13.08 3.02
CA VAL A 92 3.51 -13.45 1.84
C VAL A 92 4.21 -14.48 0.95
N ALA A 93 5.53 -14.43 0.80
CA ALA A 93 6.26 -15.31 -0.11
C ALA A 93 6.56 -16.68 0.52
N ASN A 94 6.95 -16.72 1.80
CA ASN A 94 7.27 -17.95 2.53
C ASN A 94 6.70 -17.91 3.96
N PRO A 95 5.36 -17.86 4.12
CA PRO A 95 4.76 -17.79 5.44
C PRO A 95 5.05 -19.05 6.27
N LYS A 96 5.23 -18.87 7.58
CA LYS A 96 5.17 -20.00 8.51
C LYS A 96 3.73 -20.52 8.57
N LYS A 97 3.57 -21.84 8.47
CA LYS A 97 2.27 -22.50 8.49
C LYS A 97 1.87 -22.98 9.91
N PRO A 98 0.59 -22.95 10.29
CA PRO A 98 -0.55 -22.47 9.49
C PRO A 98 -0.53 -20.95 9.34
N PHE A 99 -0.74 -20.47 8.11
CA PHE A 99 -0.80 -19.05 7.80
C PHE A 99 -2.25 -18.59 7.75
N ALA A 100 -2.62 -17.68 8.65
CA ALA A 100 -3.94 -17.10 8.71
C ALA A 100 -3.90 -15.63 8.29
N ALA A 101 -4.88 -15.20 7.49
CA ALA A 101 -5.14 -13.79 7.24
C ALA A 101 -6.51 -13.38 7.79
N ILE A 102 -6.58 -12.15 8.32
CA ILE A 102 -7.82 -11.54 8.79
C ILE A 102 -8.11 -10.34 7.88
N VAL A 103 -9.22 -10.39 7.15
CA VAL A 103 -9.64 -9.32 6.24
C VAL A 103 -10.93 -8.71 6.74
N GLY A 104 -10.86 -7.43 7.10
CA GLY A 104 -12.00 -6.64 7.51
C GLY A 104 -12.36 -5.54 6.52
N GLY A 105 -13.51 -4.93 6.73
CA GLY A 105 -13.98 -3.77 5.99
C GLY A 105 -15.49 -3.70 5.94
N SER A 106 -16.01 -2.59 5.41
CA SER A 106 -17.46 -2.43 5.18
C SER A 106 -17.90 -3.01 3.83
N LYS A 107 -17.02 -3.07 2.83
CA LYS A 107 -17.35 -3.45 1.45
C LYS A 107 -16.41 -4.54 0.92
N VAL A 108 -17.01 -5.63 0.42
CA VAL A 108 -16.36 -6.72 -0.33
C VAL A 108 -15.61 -6.14 -1.52
N SER A 109 -16.23 -5.20 -2.26
CA SER A 109 -15.68 -4.60 -3.48
C SER A 109 -14.29 -3.97 -3.29
N THR A 110 -14.04 -3.41 -2.12
CA THR A 110 -12.76 -2.74 -1.80
C THR A 110 -11.63 -3.71 -1.41
N LYS A 111 -11.94 -5.00 -1.23
CA LYS A 111 -11.02 -6.02 -0.71
C LYS A 111 -10.85 -7.23 -1.63
N ILE A 112 -11.48 -7.23 -2.81
CA ILE A 112 -11.48 -8.37 -3.75
C ILE A 112 -10.06 -8.81 -4.08
N GLY A 113 -9.24 -7.91 -4.62
CA GLY A 113 -7.88 -8.27 -5.03
C GLY A 113 -6.99 -8.74 -3.87
N VAL A 114 -7.24 -8.23 -2.66
CA VAL A 114 -6.54 -8.69 -1.44
C VAL A 114 -6.97 -10.12 -1.08
N MET A 115 -8.28 -10.40 -1.07
CA MET A 115 -8.79 -11.74 -0.79
C MET A 115 -8.31 -12.76 -1.83
N GLU A 116 -8.40 -12.44 -3.12
CA GLU A 116 -7.95 -13.33 -4.19
C GLU A 116 -6.46 -13.65 -4.10
N SER A 117 -5.62 -12.65 -3.82
CA SER A 117 -4.18 -12.84 -3.62
C SER A 117 -3.86 -13.69 -2.38
N LEU A 118 -4.63 -13.52 -1.30
CA LEU A 118 -4.44 -14.26 -0.06
C LEU A 118 -4.93 -15.71 -0.15
N LEU A 119 -6.02 -15.98 -0.89
CA LEU A 119 -6.53 -17.34 -1.10
C LEU A 119 -5.51 -18.27 -1.77
N GLU A 120 -4.52 -17.72 -2.48
CA GLU A 120 -3.41 -18.49 -3.06
C GLU A 120 -2.34 -18.90 -2.04
N LYS A 121 -2.35 -18.33 -0.83
CA LYS A 121 -1.21 -18.36 0.10
C LYS A 121 -1.56 -18.80 1.52
N VAL A 122 -2.75 -18.44 2.00
CA VAL A 122 -3.17 -18.68 3.38
C VAL A 122 -3.78 -20.07 3.53
N ASP A 123 -3.62 -20.67 4.71
CA ASP A 123 -4.34 -21.88 5.10
C ASP A 123 -5.71 -21.51 5.71
N ILE A 124 -5.82 -20.31 6.29
CA ILE A 124 -7.04 -19.82 6.96
C ILE A 124 -7.31 -18.37 6.53
N LEU A 125 -8.55 -18.07 6.15
CA LEU A 125 -9.00 -16.70 5.84
C LEU A 125 -10.18 -16.34 6.74
N LEU A 126 -9.96 -15.44 7.70
CA LEU A 126 -11.02 -14.87 8.55
C LEU A 126 -11.58 -13.61 7.89
N LEU A 127 -12.88 -13.52 7.69
CA LEU A 127 -13.54 -12.27 7.28
C LEU A 127 -14.24 -11.61 8.47
N GLY A 128 -14.19 -10.28 8.53
CA GLY A 128 -14.83 -9.49 9.58
C GLY A 128 -15.37 -8.16 9.06
N GLY A 129 -16.03 -7.40 9.94
CA GLY A 129 -16.64 -6.11 9.59
C GLY A 129 -17.93 -6.25 8.78
N GLY A 130 -18.44 -5.15 8.22
CA GLY A 130 -19.73 -5.12 7.51
C GLY A 130 -19.76 -6.00 6.25
N MET A 131 -18.62 -6.26 5.62
CA MET A 131 -18.56 -7.08 4.40
C MET A 131 -19.04 -8.53 4.61
N ILE A 132 -19.03 -9.05 5.86
CA ILE A 132 -19.50 -10.41 6.16
C ILE A 132 -20.98 -10.60 5.83
N PHE A 133 -21.78 -9.54 5.90
CA PHE A 133 -23.22 -9.64 5.65
C PHE A 133 -23.52 -9.91 4.17
N THR A 134 -22.67 -9.46 3.25
CA THR A 134 -22.75 -9.88 1.84
C THR A 134 -22.49 -11.39 1.70
N PHE A 135 -21.54 -11.96 2.46
CA PHE A 135 -21.31 -13.42 2.47
C PHE A 135 -22.47 -14.18 3.11
N TYR A 136 -23.00 -13.71 4.23
CA TYR A 136 -24.17 -14.31 4.86
C TYR A 136 -25.41 -14.28 3.97
N LYS A 137 -25.65 -13.15 3.30
CA LYS A 137 -26.72 -13.03 2.31
C LYS A 137 -26.53 -14.00 1.15
N ALA A 138 -25.30 -14.14 0.64
CA ALA A 138 -24.95 -15.09 -0.43
C ALA A 138 -25.15 -16.56 0.00
N GLN A 139 -24.98 -16.86 1.30
CA GLN A 139 -25.28 -18.18 1.89
C GLN A 139 -26.78 -18.39 2.19
N GLY A 140 -27.63 -17.38 1.94
CA GLY A 140 -29.07 -17.44 2.17
C GLY A 140 -29.53 -17.05 3.58
N TYR A 141 -28.65 -16.51 4.44
CA TYR A 141 -29.02 -16.05 5.77
C TYR A 141 -29.75 -14.70 5.74
N GLY A 142 -30.62 -14.48 6.73
CA GLY A 142 -31.23 -13.17 6.99
C GLY A 142 -30.23 -12.24 7.69
N VAL A 143 -30.02 -11.04 7.15
CA VAL A 143 -29.01 -10.08 7.64
C VAL A 143 -29.59 -8.75 8.15
N GLY A 144 -30.92 -8.63 8.24
CA GLY A 144 -31.61 -7.43 8.73
C GLY A 144 -31.26 -6.19 7.91
N SER A 145 -30.99 -5.07 8.61
CA SER A 145 -30.58 -3.78 8.03
C SER A 145 -29.06 -3.64 7.86
N SER A 146 -28.32 -4.74 7.94
CA SER A 146 -26.86 -4.71 7.82
C SER A 146 -26.43 -4.37 6.39
N LEU A 147 -25.21 -3.84 6.25
CA LEU A 147 -24.68 -3.40 4.96
C LEU A 147 -24.42 -4.60 4.04
N VAL A 148 -25.11 -4.65 2.90
CA VAL A 148 -24.96 -5.69 1.87
C VAL A 148 -24.66 -5.03 0.52
N GLU A 149 -23.69 -5.58 -0.20
CA GLU A 149 -23.46 -5.27 -1.62
C GLU A 149 -24.22 -6.31 -2.47
N GLU A 150 -25.49 -6.04 -2.75
CA GLU A 150 -26.40 -6.96 -3.47
C GLU A 150 -25.86 -7.33 -4.87
N ASP A 151 -25.14 -6.42 -5.53
CA ASP A 151 -24.49 -6.64 -6.82
C ASP A 151 -23.18 -7.46 -6.72
N LYS A 152 -22.81 -7.91 -5.52
CA LYS A 152 -21.59 -8.68 -5.23
C LYS A 152 -21.87 -10.02 -4.56
N LEU A 153 -23.12 -10.48 -4.51
CA LEU A 153 -23.47 -11.79 -3.97
C LEU A 153 -22.82 -12.94 -4.75
N ASP A 154 -22.88 -12.91 -6.09
CA ASP A 154 -22.22 -13.91 -6.93
C ASP A 154 -20.72 -13.95 -6.71
N LEU A 155 -20.11 -12.78 -6.51
CA LEU A 155 -18.69 -12.68 -6.20
C LEU A 155 -18.38 -13.31 -4.84
N ALA A 156 -19.17 -13.01 -3.80
CA ALA A 156 -19.00 -13.61 -2.48
C ALA A 156 -19.12 -15.14 -2.55
N THR A 157 -20.10 -15.66 -3.29
CA THR A 157 -20.25 -17.09 -3.58
C THR A 157 -19.00 -17.67 -4.23
N SER A 158 -18.52 -17.03 -5.31
CA SER A 158 -17.31 -17.49 -6.02
C SER A 158 -16.06 -17.51 -5.13
N LEU A 159 -15.92 -16.56 -4.19
CA LEU A 159 -14.81 -16.53 -3.24
C LEU A 159 -14.87 -17.68 -2.24
N MET A 160 -16.07 -18.01 -1.75
CA MET A 160 -16.29 -19.19 -0.88
C MET A 160 -15.97 -20.49 -1.60
N GLU A 161 -16.38 -20.61 -2.86
CA GLU A 161 -16.07 -21.77 -3.71
C GLU A 161 -14.58 -21.89 -3.99
N LYS A 162 -13.90 -20.79 -4.35
CA LYS A 162 -12.45 -20.75 -4.54
C LYS A 162 -11.70 -21.17 -3.27
N ALA A 163 -12.12 -20.68 -2.11
CA ALA A 163 -11.52 -21.06 -0.83
C ALA A 163 -11.64 -22.58 -0.60
N LYS A 164 -12.84 -23.14 -0.81
CA LYS A 164 -13.08 -24.59 -0.70
C LYS A 164 -12.24 -25.39 -1.68
N ALA A 165 -12.15 -24.96 -2.94
CA ALA A 165 -11.37 -25.63 -3.97
C ALA A 165 -9.87 -25.66 -3.67
N LYS A 166 -9.36 -24.62 -2.97
CA LYS A 166 -7.95 -24.52 -2.56
C LYS A 166 -7.67 -25.13 -1.19
N GLY A 167 -8.68 -25.67 -0.50
CA GLY A 167 -8.53 -26.19 0.86
C GLY A 167 -8.27 -25.11 1.91
N VAL A 168 -8.62 -23.85 1.63
CA VAL A 168 -8.50 -22.73 2.57
C VAL A 168 -9.70 -22.74 3.50
N SER A 169 -9.44 -22.70 4.81
CA SER A 169 -10.49 -22.56 5.82
C SER A 169 -10.99 -21.11 5.87
N LEU A 170 -12.05 -20.82 5.12
CA LEU A 170 -12.75 -19.53 5.18
C LEU A 170 -13.66 -19.46 6.41
N LEU A 171 -13.41 -18.54 7.32
CA LEU A 171 -14.14 -18.39 8.59
C LEU A 171 -14.87 -17.05 8.64
N LEU A 172 -16.14 -17.08 9.04
CA LEU A 172 -16.98 -15.92 9.31
C LEU A 172 -17.37 -15.90 10.80
N PRO A 173 -17.67 -14.72 11.40
CA PRO A 173 -18.00 -14.62 12.83
C PRO A 173 -19.37 -15.22 13.17
N THR A 174 -19.41 -16.24 14.03
CA THR A 174 -20.65 -16.93 14.47
C THR A 174 -21.46 -16.15 15.48
#